data_AF-A0A2D9JBB9-F1
#
_entry.id   AF-A0A2D9JBB9-F1
#
_cell.length_a   1.000
_cell.length_b   1.000
_cell.length_c   1.000
_cell.angle_alpha   90.00
_cell.angle_beta   90.00
_cell.angle_gamma   90.00
#
_symmetry.space_group_name_H-M   'P 1'
#
loop_
_entity.id
_entity.type
_entity.pdbx_description
1 polymer ?
#
loop_
_entity_poly.entity_id
_entity_poly.type
_entity_poly.pdbx_seq_one_letter_code
_entity_poly.pdbx_strand_id
1 'polypeptide(L)'
;MIHIPLRNSKMNPTMRSRQINFTSQWISVACAGITALICVMSYACHCAAQDGLTRLTDLFGQATVAKSKPSYSELVLPALRERDPEAALQKLDESASSLTISDMLYSDLPSAAAALNRSLVQLSSDQQYEILEEWTLPTEQRKRVRVLSTPVPTDAPPKVFARSIGERPRDNTFAVAAVGPVDGFFCSGWMLLQAANDLGRLPRLRITLKELHEQNVSGAEELLVLAQLLGSRGDLDMAKSFLEAQAALPVDATPLTSRDMTVAAIAAAAM
;
A
#
# COMPACT_ATOMS: atom_id res chain seq x y z
N MET A 1 -51.44 -25.09 21.02
CA MET A 1 -51.61 -24.67 19.61
C MET A 1 -51.73 -23.16 19.58
N ILE A 2 -50.65 -22.47 19.21
CA ILE A 2 -50.55 -21.01 19.23
C ILE A 2 -50.38 -20.56 17.78
N HIS A 3 -51.32 -19.75 17.30
CA HIS A 3 -51.38 -19.23 15.93
C HIS A 3 -50.47 -17.99 15.81
N ILE A 4 -49.46 -18.05 14.93
CA ILE A 4 -48.60 -16.91 14.58
C ILE A 4 -48.98 -16.46 13.16
N PRO A 5 -49.38 -15.19 12.93
CA PRO A 5 -49.71 -14.71 11.59
C PRO A 5 -48.46 -14.26 10.82
N LEU A 6 -48.36 -14.71 9.57
CA LEU A 6 -47.32 -14.35 8.59
C LEU A 6 -47.51 -12.92 8.08
N ARG A 7 -46.48 -12.09 8.27
CA ARG A 7 -46.44 -10.69 7.80
C ARG A 7 -45.81 -10.62 6.41
N ASN A 8 -46.63 -10.35 5.40
CA ASN A 8 -46.22 -10.11 4.01
C ASN A 8 -45.52 -8.75 3.87
N SER A 9 -44.24 -8.75 3.50
CA SER A 9 -43.50 -7.54 3.11
C SER A 9 -43.47 -7.42 1.59
N LYS A 10 -44.14 -6.40 1.05
CA LYS A 10 -44.10 -6.05 -0.38
C LYS A 10 -42.84 -5.24 -0.68
N MET A 11 -42.00 -5.76 -1.56
CA MET A 11 -40.90 -5.05 -2.22
C MET A 11 -41.44 -3.98 -3.17
N ASN A 12 -40.80 -2.80 -3.17
CA ASN A 12 -40.95 -1.75 -4.18
C ASN A 12 -39.55 -1.42 -4.73
N PRO A 13 -39.27 -1.64 -6.02
CA PRO A 13 -38.02 -1.20 -6.63
C PRO A 13 -38.27 0.04 -7.50
N THR A 14 -37.77 1.19 -7.06
CA THR A 14 -37.63 2.38 -7.92
C THR A 14 -36.15 2.76 -7.98
N MET A 15 -35.42 2.13 -8.91
CA MET A 15 -34.11 2.61 -9.35
C MET A 15 -34.31 3.49 -10.59
N ARG A 16 -34.10 4.80 -10.41
CA ARG A 16 -33.90 5.77 -11.50
C ARG A 16 -32.42 5.75 -11.88
N SER A 17 -32.08 5.17 -13.03
CA SER A 17 -30.77 5.35 -13.65
C SER A 17 -30.71 6.73 -14.31
N ARG A 18 -29.79 7.59 -13.85
CA ARG A 18 -29.38 8.80 -14.56
C ARG A 18 -28.19 8.44 -15.44
N GLN A 19 -28.42 8.35 -16.75
CA GLN A 19 -27.36 8.35 -17.76
C GLN A 19 -26.80 9.77 -17.85
N ILE A 20 -25.49 9.92 -17.62
CA ILE A 20 -24.75 11.14 -17.90
C ILE A 20 -23.99 10.89 -19.21
N ASN A 21 -24.43 11.57 -20.27
CA ASN A 21 -23.73 11.63 -21.54
C ASN A 21 -22.60 12.65 -21.43
N PHE A 22 -21.36 12.23 -21.59
CA PHE A 22 -20.24 13.15 -21.86
C PHE A 22 -19.96 13.17 -23.36
N THR A 23 -20.38 14.26 -23.99
CA THR A 23 -20.04 14.61 -25.36
C THR A 23 -18.58 15.06 -25.45
N SER A 24 -18.01 14.76 -26.61
CA SER A 24 -16.71 15.19 -27.12
C SER A 24 -16.45 16.69 -26.94
N GLN A 25 -15.18 17.12 -26.97
CA GLN A 25 -14.65 17.95 -28.05
C GLN A 25 -13.23 18.54 -27.78
N TRP A 26 -12.31 18.27 -28.72
CA TRP A 26 -11.18 19.11 -29.21
C TRP A 26 -9.97 19.24 -28.25
N ILE A 27 -8.73 19.01 -28.69
CA ILE A 27 -7.90 19.92 -29.52
C ILE A 27 -6.86 19.10 -30.32
N SER A 28 -6.73 19.41 -31.61
CA SER A 28 -5.60 19.06 -32.48
C SER A 28 -5.12 20.34 -33.17
N VAL A 29 -3.87 20.75 -32.98
CA VAL A 29 -3.04 21.65 -33.82
C VAL A 29 -1.58 21.35 -33.40
N ALA A 30 -0.74 20.64 -34.14
CA ALA A 30 -0.07 20.91 -35.43
C ALA A 30 1.16 21.84 -35.33
N CYS A 31 2.33 21.32 -35.76
CA CYS A 31 3.44 21.97 -36.51
C CYS A 31 4.57 20.91 -36.64
N ALA A 32 4.78 20.24 -37.78
CA ALA A 32 5.51 20.71 -38.97
C ALA A 32 6.86 21.37 -38.58
N GLY A 33 8.04 20.96 -39.01
CA GLY A 33 8.52 20.05 -40.04
C GLY A 33 9.96 20.50 -40.35
N ILE A 34 10.87 19.62 -40.78
CA ILE A 34 12.01 19.92 -41.66
C ILE A 34 12.42 18.59 -42.29
N THR A 35 12.22 18.52 -43.60
CA THR A 35 12.65 17.45 -44.49
C THR A 35 13.92 17.84 -45.23
N ALA A 36 14.81 16.86 -45.34
CA ALA A 36 15.62 16.50 -46.51
C ALA A 36 16.66 17.50 -47.07
N LEU A 37 17.93 17.06 -47.11
CA LEU A 37 18.79 16.87 -48.30
C LEU A 37 20.18 16.44 -47.76
N ILE A 38 20.85 15.38 -48.19
CA ILE A 38 21.60 15.28 -49.46
C ILE A 38 21.94 13.80 -49.69
N CYS A 39 21.62 13.34 -50.89
CA CYS A 39 22.16 12.13 -51.52
C CYS A 39 23.35 12.55 -52.38
N VAL A 40 24.43 11.75 -52.45
CA VAL A 40 25.24 11.46 -53.67
C VAL A 40 26.48 10.61 -53.30
N MET A 41 26.47 9.38 -53.82
CA MET A 41 27.57 8.55 -54.38
C MET A 41 28.79 8.20 -53.51
N SER A 42 28.94 6.93 -53.10
CA SER A 42 29.57 5.80 -53.81
C SER A 42 31.07 5.99 -54.07
N TYR A 43 31.94 5.24 -53.37
CA TYR A 43 33.05 4.43 -53.91
C TYR A 43 33.67 3.57 -52.80
N ALA A 44 34.17 2.40 -53.20
CA ALA A 44 34.59 1.27 -52.38
C ALA A 44 35.84 1.54 -51.50
N CYS A 45 35.88 0.93 -50.31
CA CYS A 45 37.05 0.17 -49.86
C CYS A 45 36.67 -0.70 -48.65
N HIS A 46 36.89 -2.01 -48.77
CA HIS A 46 36.96 -2.93 -47.64
C HIS A 46 38.20 -2.60 -46.79
N CYS A 47 38.10 -2.84 -45.48
CA CYS A 47 39.13 -2.72 -44.42
C CYS A 47 38.97 -1.51 -43.48
N ALA A 48 38.15 -1.68 -42.44
CA ALA A 48 38.36 -1.19 -41.06
C ALA A 48 37.04 -1.31 -40.25
N ALA A 49 36.44 -2.50 -40.25
CA ALA A 49 35.34 -2.81 -39.34
C ALA A 49 35.94 -3.41 -38.06
N GLN A 50 36.39 -2.57 -37.11
CA GLN A 50 36.50 -2.99 -35.70
C GLN A 50 36.80 -1.88 -34.66
N ASP A 51 37.24 -0.68 -35.03
CA ASP A 51 37.70 0.29 -34.00
C ASP A 51 36.69 1.39 -33.61
N GLY A 52 35.48 1.38 -34.15
CA GLY A 52 34.44 2.37 -33.83
C GLY A 52 33.55 2.03 -32.64
N LEU A 53 33.41 0.73 -32.32
CA LEU A 53 32.45 0.27 -31.31
C LEU A 53 33.04 0.17 -29.89
N THR A 54 34.37 0.19 -29.77
CA THR A 54 35.08 0.20 -28.49
C THR A 54 35.26 1.62 -27.92
N ARG A 55 35.25 2.67 -28.76
CA ARG A 55 35.35 4.06 -28.29
C ARG A 55 34.04 4.67 -27.78
N LEU A 56 32.88 4.09 -28.13
CA LEU A 56 31.60 4.51 -27.54
C LEU A 56 31.34 3.83 -26.18
N THR A 57 31.97 2.69 -25.90
CA THR A 57 31.94 2.06 -24.57
C THR A 57 32.77 2.82 -23.53
N ASP A 58 33.82 3.54 -23.93
CA ASP A 58 34.65 4.30 -22.98
C ASP A 58 34.13 5.72 -22.67
N LEU A 59 33.26 6.29 -23.51
CA LEU A 59 32.60 7.58 -23.25
C LEU A 59 31.32 7.45 -22.40
N PHE A 60 30.73 6.25 -22.33
CA PHE A 60 29.67 5.90 -21.38
C PHE A 60 30.18 5.04 -20.21
N GLY A 61 31.44 4.62 -20.27
CA GLY A 61 32.12 3.79 -19.28
C GLY A 61 32.66 4.59 -18.11
N GLN A 62 31.76 5.20 -17.34
CA GLN A 62 31.88 5.51 -15.90
C GLN A 62 30.70 6.40 -15.44
N ALA A 63 29.50 6.19 -15.98
CA ALA A 63 28.34 6.37 -15.14
C ALA A 63 28.49 5.34 -14.02
N THR A 64 28.89 5.80 -12.83
CA THR A 64 28.70 5.03 -11.61
C THR A 64 27.26 4.54 -11.68
N VAL A 65 27.06 3.23 -11.85
CA VAL A 65 25.73 2.63 -11.71
C VAL A 65 25.35 2.96 -10.28
N ALA A 66 24.58 4.04 -10.12
CA ALA A 66 23.96 4.37 -8.85
C ALA A 66 23.30 3.07 -8.43
N LYS A 67 23.74 2.48 -7.32
CA LYS A 67 23.21 1.20 -6.83
C LYS A 67 21.70 1.28 -6.95
N SER A 68 21.12 0.54 -7.90
CA SER A 68 19.69 0.55 -8.11
C SER A 68 19.07 0.14 -6.78
N LYS A 69 18.10 0.91 -6.28
CA LYS A 69 17.38 0.53 -5.06
C LYS A 69 16.92 -0.93 -5.22
N PRO A 70 17.10 -1.77 -4.18
CA PRO A 70 16.68 -3.17 -4.26
C PRO A 70 15.17 -3.23 -4.54
N SER A 71 14.74 -4.17 -5.39
CA SER A 71 13.32 -4.42 -5.63
C SER A 71 12.67 -4.93 -4.34
N TYR A 72 11.57 -4.30 -3.91
CA TYR A 72 10.86 -4.71 -2.71
C TYR A 72 10.21 -6.08 -2.87
N SER A 73 9.76 -6.41 -4.10
CA SER A 73 9.22 -7.71 -4.43
C SER A 73 10.28 -8.80 -4.32
N GLU A 74 11.52 -8.55 -4.78
CA GLU A 74 12.63 -9.50 -4.63
C GLU A 74 13.01 -9.74 -3.17
N LEU A 75 12.85 -8.73 -2.30
CA LEU A 75 13.10 -8.86 -0.86
C LEU A 75 12.02 -9.67 -0.14
N VAL A 76 10.75 -9.50 -0.53
CA VAL A 76 9.60 -10.01 0.21
C VAL A 76 9.09 -11.35 -0.31
N LEU A 77 9.01 -11.52 -1.63
CA LEU A 77 8.39 -12.69 -2.23
C LEU A 77 9.06 -14.03 -1.86
N PRO A 78 10.39 -14.13 -1.67
CA PRO A 78 11.00 -15.38 -1.21
C PRO A 78 10.43 -15.85 0.13
N ALA A 79 10.38 -14.97 1.14
CA ALA A 79 9.82 -15.30 2.46
C ALA A 79 8.32 -15.66 2.39
N LEU A 80 7.55 -14.93 1.58
CA LEU A 80 6.12 -15.24 1.38
C LEU A 80 5.89 -16.60 0.71
N ARG A 81 6.77 -17.01 -0.23
CA ARG A 81 6.69 -18.36 -0.84
C ARG A 81 6.95 -19.47 0.18
N GLU A 82 7.77 -19.20 1.18
CA GLU A 82 8.04 -20.10 2.31
C GLU A 82 6.96 -20.02 3.41
N ARG A 83 5.91 -19.21 3.20
CA ARG A 83 4.83 -18.93 4.16
C ARG A 83 5.32 -18.29 5.45
N ASP A 84 6.34 -17.44 5.34
CA ASP A 84 6.91 -16.69 6.44
C ASP A 84 6.63 -15.19 6.28
N PRO A 85 5.42 -14.71 6.64
CA PRO A 85 5.09 -13.30 6.57
C PRO A 85 5.82 -12.45 7.61
N GLU A 86 6.35 -13.05 8.67
CA GLU A 86 7.15 -12.36 9.68
C GLU A 86 8.52 -11.98 9.10
N ALA A 87 9.21 -12.91 8.46
CA ALA A 87 10.46 -12.63 7.75
C ALA A 87 10.26 -11.59 6.63
N ALA A 88 9.13 -11.64 5.92
CA ALA A 88 8.77 -10.61 4.93
C ALA A 88 8.63 -9.21 5.55
N LEU A 89 7.94 -9.10 6.69
CA LEU A 89 7.83 -7.84 7.45
C LEU A 89 9.19 -7.33 7.92
N GLN A 90 10.07 -8.22 8.37
CA GLN A 90 11.42 -7.87 8.79
C GLN A 90 12.27 -7.36 7.62
N LYS A 91 12.21 -8.01 6.46
CA LYS A 91 12.90 -7.58 5.23
C LYS A 91 12.42 -6.21 4.77
N LEU A 92 11.11 -5.94 4.86
CA LEU A 92 10.58 -4.62 4.57
C LEU A 92 11.10 -3.59 5.57
N ASP A 93 11.12 -3.86 6.87
CA ASP A 93 11.62 -2.91 7.87
C ASP A 93 13.11 -2.58 7.68
N GLU A 94 13.95 -3.57 7.36
CA GLU A 94 15.37 -3.37 7.00
C GLU A 94 15.51 -2.36 5.86
N SER A 95 14.64 -2.44 4.85
CA SER A 95 14.56 -1.49 3.74
C SER A 95 13.82 -0.19 4.07
N ALA A 96 13.01 -0.18 5.15
CA ALA A 96 12.03 0.86 5.42
C ALA A 96 12.64 2.14 6.02
N SER A 97 13.87 2.04 6.54
CA SER A 97 14.61 3.15 7.18
C SER A 97 14.78 4.39 6.30
N SER A 98 14.49 4.29 5.00
CA SER A 98 14.61 5.38 4.03
C SER A 98 13.50 5.42 2.98
N LEU A 99 12.29 4.89 3.29
CA LEU A 99 11.19 4.93 2.32
C LEU A 99 10.88 6.36 1.93
N THR A 100 10.98 6.62 0.63
CA THR A 100 10.55 7.85 0.01
C THR A 100 9.14 7.67 -0.56
N ILE A 101 8.42 8.77 -0.80
CA ILE A 101 7.16 8.73 -1.58
C ILE A 101 7.35 8.00 -2.90
N SER A 102 8.48 8.25 -3.57
CA SER A 102 8.76 7.63 -4.85
C SER A 102 8.77 6.11 -4.73
N ASP A 103 9.18 5.57 -3.59
CA ASP A 103 9.10 4.14 -3.33
C ASP A 103 7.64 3.72 -3.14
N MET A 104 6.83 4.49 -2.40
CA MET A 104 5.41 4.19 -2.18
C MET A 104 4.53 4.29 -3.44
N LEU A 105 4.91 5.11 -4.43
CA LEU A 105 4.07 5.37 -5.61
C LEU A 105 4.62 4.78 -6.90
N TYR A 106 5.94 4.76 -7.06
CA TYR A 106 6.59 4.47 -8.34
C TYR A 106 7.56 3.28 -8.28
N SER A 107 7.72 2.64 -7.11
CA SER A 107 8.43 1.36 -7.02
C SER A 107 7.47 0.17 -7.03
N ASP A 108 8.01 -1.01 -6.85
CA ASP A 108 7.25 -2.24 -6.68
C ASP A 108 6.81 -2.50 -5.22
N LEU A 109 7.06 -1.56 -4.28
CA LEU A 109 6.60 -1.64 -2.90
C LEU A 109 5.08 -1.84 -2.77
N PRO A 110 4.19 -1.12 -3.50
CA PRO A 110 2.75 -1.39 -3.49
C PRO A 110 2.40 -2.85 -3.82
N SER A 111 3.10 -3.43 -4.79
CA SER A 111 2.89 -4.83 -5.19
C SER A 111 3.39 -5.80 -4.11
N ALA A 112 4.55 -5.52 -3.50
CA ALA A 112 5.08 -6.30 -2.40
C ALA A 112 4.17 -6.24 -1.15
N ALA A 113 3.66 -5.06 -0.81
CA ALA A 113 2.71 -4.85 0.27
C ALA A 113 1.37 -5.54 0.00
N ALA A 114 0.88 -5.53 -1.25
CA ALA A 114 -0.31 -6.29 -1.63
C ALA A 114 -0.11 -7.80 -1.47
N ALA A 115 1.06 -8.33 -1.84
CA ALA A 115 1.40 -9.73 -1.64
C ALA A 115 1.47 -10.09 -0.15
N LEU A 116 2.10 -9.24 0.65
CA LEU A 116 2.16 -9.39 2.11
C LEU A 116 0.77 -9.38 2.75
N ASN A 117 -0.09 -8.43 2.36
CA ASN A 117 -1.49 -8.37 2.81
C ASN A 117 -2.21 -9.69 2.56
N ARG A 118 -2.13 -10.23 1.35
CA ARG A 118 -2.77 -11.51 1.01
C ARG A 118 -2.23 -12.65 1.86
N SER A 119 -0.91 -12.69 2.11
CA SER A 119 -0.31 -13.71 2.97
C SER A 119 -0.81 -13.61 4.41
N LEU A 120 -0.90 -12.40 4.96
CA LEU A 120 -1.34 -12.17 6.33
C LEU A 120 -2.84 -12.48 6.50
N VAL A 121 -3.69 -12.07 5.55
CA VAL A 121 -5.14 -12.34 5.56
C VAL A 121 -5.46 -13.84 5.47
N GLN A 122 -4.53 -14.68 5.00
CA GLN A 122 -4.70 -16.13 4.99
C GLN A 122 -4.43 -16.79 6.36
N LEU A 123 -3.81 -16.09 7.31
CA LEU A 123 -3.57 -16.56 8.67
C LEU A 123 -4.84 -16.44 9.54
N SER A 124 -4.90 -17.14 10.67
CA SER A 124 -5.95 -16.92 11.67
C SER A 124 -5.77 -15.56 12.38
N SER A 125 -6.83 -15.00 12.94
CA SER A 125 -6.75 -13.72 13.67
C SER A 125 -5.75 -13.78 14.84
N ASP A 126 -5.64 -14.92 15.55
CA ASP A 126 -4.61 -15.11 16.59
C ASP A 126 -3.18 -14.98 16.02
N GLN A 127 -2.88 -15.68 14.93
CA GLN A 127 -1.56 -15.62 14.29
C GLN A 127 -1.25 -14.23 13.72
N GLN A 128 -2.24 -13.58 13.09
CA GLN A 128 -2.11 -12.21 12.60
C GLN A 128 -1.80 -11.26 13.75
N TYR A 129 -2.53 -11.38 14.87
CA TYR A 129 -2.33 -10.54 16.05
C TYR A 129 -0.93 -10.72 16.63
N GLU A 130 -0.49 -11.95 16.86
CA GLU A 130 0.83 -12.23 17.45
C GLU A 130 1.97 -11.65 16.61
N ILE A 131 2.00 -11.98 15.31
CA ILE A 131 3.05 -11.50 14.38
C ILE A 131 3.05 -9.97 14.30
N LEU A 132 1.88 -9.37 14.14
CA LEU A 132 1.79 -7.92 13.97
C LEU A 132 2.02 -7.17 15.27
N GLU A 133 1.61 -7.70 16.43
CA GLU A 133 1.85 -7.07 17.74
C GLU A 133 3.36 -7.01 18.02
N GLU A 134 4.06 -8.14 17.87
CA GLU A 134 5.51 -8.23 18.05
C GLU A 134 6.26 -7.30 17.09
N TRP A 135 5.87 -7.29 15.81
CA TRP A 135 6.50 -6.42 14.83
C TRP A 135 6.16 -4.93 15.05
N THR A 136 4.96 -4.60 15.53
CA THR A 136 4.46 -3.21 15.64
C THR A 136 4.95 -2.53 16.91
N LEU A 137 4.75 -3.15 18.08
CA LEU A 137 4.99 -2.52 19.38
C LEU A 137 6.49 -2.33 19.67
N PRO A 138 6.87 -1.29 20.43
CA PRO A 138 8.27 -1.02 20.74
C PRO A 138 8.91 -2.16 21.55
N THR A 139 10.20 -2.38 21.32
CA THR A 139 11.04 -3.31 22.08
C THR A 139 12.16 -2.56 22.79
N GLU A 140 12.95 -3.24 23.62
CA GLU A 140 14.09 -2.61 24.29
C GLU A 140 15.10 -2.00 23.31
N GLN A 141 15.32 -2.67 22.17
CA GLN A 141 16.21 -2.23 21.11
C GLN A 141 15.57 -1.15 20.22
N ARG A 142 14.24 -1.15 20.09
CA ARG A 142 13.48 -0.24 19.24
C ARG A 142 12.43 0.53 20.03
N LYS A 143 12.73 1.80 20.31
CA LYS A 143 11.85 2.72 21.04
C LYS A 143 10.85 3.48 20.13
N ARG A 144 10.23 2.78 19.17
CA ARG A 144 9.21 3.35 18.28
C ARG A 144 8.15 2.31 17.88
N VAL A 145 6.93 2.77 17.65
CA VAL A 145 5.87 1.99 17.01
C VAL A 145 6.14 1.94 15.50
N ARG A 146 6.04 0.75 14.91
CA ARG A 146 6.19 0.54 13.46
C ARG A 146 4.81 0.43 12.82
N VAL A 147 4.60 1.19 11.75
CA VAL A 147 3.43 1.04 10.88
C VAL A 147 3.91 1.13 9.44
N LEU A 148 3.52 0.15 8.62
CA LEU A 148 3.70 0.20 7.18
C LEU A 148 2.35 0.56 6.55
N SER A 149 2.30 1.73 5.92
CA SER A 149 1.12 2.25 5.21
C SER A 149 1.51 2.57 3.78
N THR A 150 0.79 2.04 2.80
CA THR A 150 1.03 2.32 1.37
C THR A 150 -0.24 2.07 0.55
N PRO A 151 -0.49 2.85 -0.51
CA PRO A 151 -1.47 2.47 -1.51
C PRO A 151 -1.05 1.14 -2.17
N VAL A 152 -2.03 0.32 -2.53
CA VAL A 152 -1.84 -0.97 -3.19
C VAL A 152 -2.83 -1.15 -4.35
N PRO A 153 -2.50 -1.97 -5.35
CA PRO A 153 -3.42 -2.25 -6.44
C PRO A 153 -4.75 -2.86 -5.95
N THR A 154 -5.87 -2.33 -6.46
CA THR A 154 -7.23 -2.84 -6.21
C THR A 154 -7.64 -3.94 -7.17
N ASP A 155 -6.97 -4.05 -8.32
CA ASP A 155 -7.23 -5.08 -9.33
C ASP A 155 -6.71 -6.44 -8.84
N ALA A 156 -7.52 -7.11 -8.02
CA ALA A 156 -7.26 -8.48 -7.59
C ALA A 156 -7.44 -9.47 -8.74
N PRO A 157 -6.55 -10.47 -8.88
CA PRO A 157 -6.76 -11.56 -9.82
C PRO A 157 -8.12 -12.26 -9.59
N PRO A 158 -8.84 -12.65 -10.67
CA PRO A 158 -10.04 -13.47 -10.54
C PRO A 158 -9.79 -14.76 -9.73
N LYS A 159 -10.74 -15.15 -8.87
CA LYS A 159 -10.62 -16.34 -7.99
C LYS A 159 -10.28 -17.64 -8.74
N VAL A 160 -10.63 -17.74 -10.02
CA VAL A 160 -10.28 -18.89 -10.87
C VAL A 160 -8.77 -19.13 -10.99
N PHE A 161 -7.95 -18.07 -10.87
CA PHE A 161 -6.49 -18.16 -10.90
C PHE A 161 -5.87 -18.77 -9.63
N ALA A 162 -6.64 -18.96 -8.55
CA ALA A 162 -6.12 -19.62 -7.34
C ALA A 162 -5.59 -21.02 -7.67
N ARG A 163 -6.28 -21.74 -8.57
CA ARG A 163 -5.89 -23.10 -8.97
C ARG A 163 -4.55 -23.12 -9.71
N SER A 164 -4.24 -22.09 -10.51
CA SER A 164 -2.95 -22.02 -11.23
C SER A 164 -1.76 -21.82 -10.31
N ILE A 165 -1.97 -21.37 -9.07
CA ILE A 165 -0.93 -21.22 -8.05
C ILE A 165 -1.00 -22.33 -6.97
N GLY A 166 -1.76 -23.41 -7.21
CA GLY A 166 -1.90 -24.52 -6.27
C GLY A 166 -2.78 -24.24 -5.05
N GLU A 167 -3.52 -23.12 -5.05
CA GLU A 167 -4.43 -22.75 -3.97
C GLU A 167 -5.89 -23.08 -4.28
N ARG A 168 -6.69 -23.26 -3.23
CA ARG A 168 -8.14 -23.39 -3.37
C ARG A 168 -8.76 -22.01 -3.53
N PRO A 169 -9.70 -21.80 -4.48
CA PRO A 169 -10.45 -20.56 -4.57
C PRO A 169 -11.25 -20.34 -3.28
N ARG A 170 -10.91 -19.29 -2.53
CA ARG A 170 -11.62 -18.78 -1.36
C ARG A 170 -11.94 -17.30 -1.56
N ASP A 171 -12.82 -16.77 -0.73
CA ASP A 171 -13.17 -15.35 -0.80
C ASP A 171 -11.98 -14.44 -0.50
N ASN A 172 -11.07 -14.91 0.35
CA ASN A 172 -9.88 -14.19 0.78
C ASN A 172 -8.59 -14.55 0.01
N THR A 173 -8.65 -15.42 -1.01
CA THR A 173 -7.44 -15.85 -1.75
C THR A 173 -6.69 -14.67 -2.38
N PHE A 174 -7.43 -13.76 -3.00
CA PHE A 174 -6.89 -12.54 -3.60
C PHE A 174 -7.49 -11.31 -2.91
N ALA A 175 -7.45 -11.28 -1.58
CA ALA A 175 -7.96 -10.14 -0.81
C ALA A 175 -7.27 -8.83 -1.25
N VAL A 176 -8.10 -7.80 -1.47
CA VAL A 176 -7.66 -6.41 -1.64
C VAL A 176 -7.50 -5.81 -0.25
N ALA A 177 -6.40 -5.09 -0.01
CA ALA A 177 -6.21 -4.42 1.28
C ALA A 177 -7.18 -3.24 1.40
N ALA A 178 -7.71 -3.03 2.60
CA ALA A 178 -8.62 -1.94 2.87
C ALA A 178 -8.35 -1.36 4.26
N VAL A 179 -8.60 -0.06 4.40
CA VAL A 179 -8.60 0.66 5.68
C VAL A 179 -9.94 1.37 5.81
N GLY A 180 -10.71 1.00 6.85
CA GLY A 180 -12.11 1.41 6.95
C GLY A 180 -12.92 1.02 5.70
N PRO A 181 -13.70 1.93 5.10
CA PRO A 181 -14.45 1.68 3.87
C PRO A 181 -13.62 1.84 2.58
N VAL A 182 -12.32 2.15 2.67
CA VAL A 182 -11.48 2.48 1.50
C VAL A 182 -10.64 1.27 1.07
N ASP A 183 -10.93 0.75 -0.11
CA ASP A 183 -10.13 -0.29 -0.78
C ASP A 183 -8.84 0.28 -1.39
N GLY A 184 -7.82 -0.57 -1.55
CA GLY A 184 -6.56 -0.20 -2.23
C GLY A 184 -5.56 0.48 -1.32
N PHE A 185 -5.72 0.32 0.00
CA PHE A 185 -4.78 0.86 0.98
C PHE A 185 -4.38 -0.21 1.97
N PHE A 186 -3.08 -0.51 2.04
CA PHE A 186 -2.54 -1.42 3.03
C PHE A 186 -2.03 -0.63 4.23
N CYS A 187 -2.44 -1.03 5.43
CA CYS A 187 -1.91 -0.52 6.68
C CYS A 187 -1.73 -1.68 7.68
N SER A 188 -0.47 -2.00 8.01
CA SER A 188 -0.16 -3.08 8.96
C SER A 188 -0.75 -2.82 10.35
N GLY A 189 -0.79 -1.55 10.77
CA GLY A 189 -1.39 -1.12 12.03
C GLY A 189 -2.90 -1.32 12.05
N TRP A 190 -3.60 -0.99 10.95
CA TRP A 190 -5.03 -1.25 10.84
C TRP A 190 -5.35 -2.74 10.93
N MET A 191 -4.57 -3.59 10.24
CA MET A 191 -4.76 -5.04 10.29
C MET A 191 -4.49 -5.63 11.68
N LEU A 192 -3.49 -5.12 12.42
CA LEU A 192 -3.27 -5.47 13.83
C LEU A 192 -4.51 -5.16 14.67
N LEU A 193 -5.07 -3.96 14.49
CA LEU A 193 -6.23 -3.52 15.25
C LEU A 193 -7.47 -4.36 14.92
N GLN A 194 -7.67 -4.72 13.66
CA GLN A 194 -8.73 -5.64 13.23
C GLN A 194 -8.58 -7.02 13.89
N ALA A 195 -7.39 -7.62 13.83
CA ALA A 195 -7.11 -8.88 14.50
C ALA A 195 -7.34 -8.78 16.03
N ALA A 196 -6.91 -7.68 16.65
CA ALA A 196 -7.16 -7.42 18.07
C ALA A 196 -8.66 -7.30 18.39
N ASN A 197 -9.45 -6.69 17.51
CA ASN A 197 -10.89 -6.55 17.66
C ASN A 197 -11.60 -7.89 17.57
N ASP A 198 -11.24 -8.71 16.58
CA ASP A 198 -11.80 -10.05 16.38
C ASP A 198 -11.57 -10.97 17.59
N LEU A 199 -10.42 -10.80 18.26
CA LEU A 199 -10.04 -11.54 19.47
C LEU A 199 -10.56 -10.92 20.77
N GLY A 200 -11.24 -9.77 20.71
CA GLY A 200 -11.66 -9.02 21.91
C GLY A 200 -10.51 -8.41 22.73
N ARG A 201 -9.31 -8.32 22.15
CA ARG A 201 -8.08 -7.78 22.77
C ARG A 201 -7.88 -6.28 22.51
N LEU A 202 -8.65 -5.67 21.60
CA LEU A 202 -8.56 -4.25 21.26
C LEU A 202 -8.60 -3.30 22.48
N PRO A 203 -9.44 -3.50 23.51
CA PRO A 203 -9.42 -2.63 24.70
C PRO A 203 -8.07 -2.62 25.43
N ARG A 204 -7.42 -3.79 25.55
CA ARG A 204 -6.10 -3.91 26.16
C ARG A 204 -5.04 -3.20 25.31
N LEU A 205 -5.07 -3.43 24.00
CA LEU A 205 -4.14 -2.77 23.07
C LEU A 205 -4.28 -1.25 23.11
N ARG A 206 -5.49 -0.70 23.21
CA ARG A 206 -5.74 0.74 23.37
C ARG A 206 -5.11 1.31 24.64
N ILE A 207 -5.17 0.59 25.76
CA ILE A 207 -4.54 1.02 27.02
C ILE A 207 -3.02 1.11 26.82
N THR A 208 -2.41 0.06 26.25
CA THR A 208 -0.98 0.06 25.94
C THR A 208 -0.59 1.21 25.00
N LEU A 209 -1.35 1.44 23.93
CA LEU A 209 -1.08 2.55 23.00
C LEU A 209 -1.23 3.92 23.67
N LYS A 210 -2.18 4.07 24.59
CA LYS A 210 -2.34 5.29 25.39
C LYS A 210 -1.13 5.54 26.28
N GLU A 211 -0.64 4.53 26.99
CA GLU A 211 0.57 4.64 27.82
C GLU A 211 1.80 5.01 26.98
N LEU A 212 1.94 4.41 25.79
CA LEU A 212 3.03 4.75 24.86
C LEU A 212 2.92 6.18 24.33
N HIS A 213 1.70 6.65 24.05
CA HIS A 213 1.46 8.04 23.65
C HIS A 213 1.81 9.02 24.78
N GLU A 214 1.39 8.75 26.01
CA GLU A 214 1.74 9.56 27.19
C GLU A 214 3.26 9.60 27.45
N GLN A 215 3.97 8.53 27.09
CA GLN A 215 5.44 8.45 27.10
C GLN A 215 6.10 9.11 25.88
N ASN A 216 5.34 9.72 24.98
CA ASN A 216 5.81 10.33 23.73
C ASN A 216 6.59 9.37 22.82
N VAL A 217 6.22 8.10 22.79
CA VAL A 217 6.83 7.11 21.89
C VAL A 217 6.42 7.42 20.45
N SER A 218 7.41 7.55 19.56
CA SER A 218 7.17 7.86 18.14
C SER A 218 6.25 6.83 17.48
N GLY A 219 5.25 7.30 16.74
CA GLY A 219 4.26 6.46 16.05
C GLY A 219 3.09 5.96 16.92
N ALA A 220 3.13 6.19 18.23
CA ALA A 220 2.09 5.72 19.15
C ALA A 220 0.78 6.51 19.00
N GLU A 221 0.87 7.83 18.75
CA GLU A 221 -0.30 8.68 18.54
C GLU A 221 -1.11 8.22 17.33
N GLU A 222 -0.45 8.04 16.18
CA GLU A 222 -1.11 7.64 14.94
C GLU A 222 -1.84 6.29 15.09
N LEU A 223 -1.18 5.31 15.71
CA LEU A 223 -1.78 4.00 15.93
C LEU A 223 -2.90 4.04 16.98
N LEU A 224 -2.77 4.89 18.00
CA LEU A 224 -3.84 5.12 18.99
C LEU A 224 -5.08 5.73 18.32
N VAL A 225 -4.91 6.73 17.45
CA VAL A 225 -6.01 7.36 16.70
C VAL A 225 -6.70 6.32 15.81
N LEU A 226 -5.94 5.52 15.05
CA LEU A 226 -6.49 4.39 14.28
C LEU A 226 -7.26 3.42 15.19
N ALA A 227 -6.72 3.09 16.36
CA ALA A 227 -7.36 2.19 17.30
C ALA A 227 -8.70 2.73 17.80
N GLN A 228 -8.84 4.05 17.95
CA GLN A 228 -10.09 4.68 18.36
C GLN A 228 -11.16 4.68 17.26
N LEU A 229 -10.75 4.76 16.00
CA LEU A 229 -11.66 4.68 14.85
C LEU A 229 -12.29 3.30 14.69
N LEU A 230 -11.62 2.24 15.12
CA LEU A 230 -12.11 0.88 14.97
C LEU A 230 -13.17 0.51 16.04
N GLY A 231 -14.41 0.24 15.65
CA GLY A 231 -15.47 -0.29 16.54
C GLY A 231 -16.84 0.38 16.36
N SER A 232 -17.85 -0.09 17.11
CA SER A 232 -19.27 0.29 16.90
C SER A 232 -19.65 1.73 17.28
N ARG A 233 -18.76 2.47 17.96
CA ARG A 233 -18.92 3.89 18.29
C ARG A 233 -17.60 4.64 18.17
N GLY A 234 -16.79 4.33 17.15
CA GLY A 234 -15.44 4.88 16.99
C GLY A 234 -15.35 6.35 17.40
N ASP A 235 -14.31 6.71 18.16
CA ASP A 235 -14.14 8.07 18.67
C ASP A 235 -13.60 8.97 17.54
N LEU A 236 -14.55 9.51 16.77
CA LEU A 236 -14.30 10.42 15.66
C LEU A 236 -13.76 11.76 16.12
N ASP A 237 -14.00 12.18 17.37
CA ASP A 237 -13.57 13.48 17.88
C ASP A 237 -12.04 13.54 18.01
N MET A 238 -11.43 12.45 18.50
CA MET A 238 -9.97 12.31 18.52
C MET A 238 -9.38 12.35 17.11
N ALA A 239 -9.92 11.55 16.19
CA ALA A 239 -9.40 11.50 14.82
C ALA A 239 -9.56 12.84 14.09
N LYS A 240 -10.69 13.51 14.26
CA LYS A 240 -10.94 14.85 13.72
C LYS A 240 -9.92 15.85 14.26
N SER A 241 -9.74 15.91 15.57
CA SER A 241 -8.78 16.83 16.20
C SER A 241 -7.35 16.59 15.71
N PHE A 242 -6.97 15.31 15.56
CA PHE A 242 -5.66 14.93 15.02
C PHE A 242 -5.49 15.36 13.55
N LEU A 243 -6.49 15.10 12.71
CA LEU A 243 -6.43 15.47 11.28
C LEU A 243 -6.45 16.98 11.07
N GLU A 244 -7.21 17.74 11.87
CA GLU A 244 -7.21 19.21 11.86
C GLU A 244 -5.84 19.77 12.26
N ALA A 245 -5.20 19.19 13.29
CA ALA A 245 -3.85 19.57 13.69
C ALA A 245 -2.83 19.30 12.59
N GLN A 246 -2.95 18.17 11.88
CA GLN A 246 -2.08 17.86 10.74
C GLN A 246 -2.31 18.80 9.55
N ALA A 247 -3.56 19.14 9.25
CA ALA A 247 -3.91 20.07 8.17
C ALA A 247 -3.43 21.51 8.44
N ALA A 248 -3.24 21.88 9.71
CA ALA A 248 -2.75 23.19 10.12
C ALA A 248 -1.23 23.34 10.04
N LEU A 249 -0.47 22.24 9.81
CA LEU A 249 0.97 22.32 9.64
C LEU A 249 1.33 23.11 8.38
N PRO A 250 2.41 23.91 8.39
CA PRO A 250 2.85 24.62 7.20
C PRO A 250 3.12 23.65 6.05
N VAL A 251 2.44 23.83 4.93
CA VAL A 251 2.73 23.13 3.66
C VAL A 251 3.92 23.83 3.02
N ASP A 252 5.07 23.83 3.70
CA ASP A 252 6.32 24.09 3.02
C ASP A 252 6.60 22.91 2.07
N ALA A 253 7.52 23.05 1.13
CA ALA A 253 7.88 21.99 0.18
C ALA A 253 8.61 20.81 0.84
N THR A 254 8.18 20.39 2.04
CA THR A 254 8.64 19.19 2.70
C THR A 254 8.22 17.97 1.90
N PRO A 255 9.16 17.07 1.56
CA PRO A 255 8.81 15.82 0.93
C PRO A 255 7.90 15.03 1.86
N LEU A 256 6.79 14.49 1.34
CA LEU A 256 5.97 13.57 2.13
C LEU A 256 6.83 12.36 2.57
N THR A 257 6.41 11.79 3.68
CA THR A 257 7.12 10.78 4.45
C THR A 257 6.21 9.57 4.68
N SER A 258 6.75 8.50 5.25
CA SER A 258 5.95 7.35 5.67
C SER A 258 4.89 7.70 6.70
N ARG A 259 5.11 8.75 7.50
CA ARG A 259 4.14 9.27 8.45
C ARG A 259 2.88 9.76 7.73
N ASP A 260 3.05 10.49 6.62
CA ASP A 260 1.93 11.04 5.85
C ASP A 260 1.04 9.95 5.25
N MET A 261 1.62 8.80 4.88
CA MET A 261 0.81 7.63 4.46
C MET A 261 0.01 7.03 5.62
N THR A 262 0.53 7.05 6.84
CA THR A 262 -0.23 6.61 8.01
C THR A 262 -1.34 7.61 8.36
N VAL A 263 -1.10 8.92 8.19
CA VAL A 263 -2.15 9.95 8.29
C VAL A 263 -3.23 9.73 7.22
N ALA A 264 -2.84 9.39 5.98
CA ALA A 264 -3.80 9.01 4.94
C ALA A 264 -4.62 7.75 5.33
N ALA A 265 -4.01 6.78 6.00
CA ALA A 265 -4.72 5.64 6.56
C ALA A 265 -5.75 6.06 7.64
N ILE A 266 -5.39 7.00 8.52
CA ILE A 266 -6.31 7.56 9.52
C ILE A 266 -7.50 8.23 8.84
N ALA A 267 -7.23 9.06 7.83
CA ALA A 267 -8.28 9.71 7.06
C ALA A 267 -9.19 8.68 6.38
N ALA A 268 -8.62 7.64 5.76
CA ALA A 268 -9.37 6.55 5.14
C ALA A 268 -10.25 5.79 6.16
N ALA A 269 -9.72 5.50 7.35
CA ALA A 269 -10.46 4.82 8.42
C ALA A 269 -11.63 5.67 8.98
N ALA A 270 -11.56 6.99 8.85
CA ALA A 270 -12.57 7.92 9.37
C ALA A 270 -13.72 8.22 8.39
N MET A 271 -13.68 7.66 7.17
CA MET A 271 -14.69 7.88 6.11
C MET A 271 -16.00 7.09 6.33
#